data_AF-A0A8T6VTR8-F1
#
_entry.id   AF-A0A8T6VTR8-F1
#
_cell.length_a   1.000
_cell.length_b   1.000
_cell.length_c   1.000
_cell.angle_alpha   90.00
_cell.angle_beta   90.00
_cell.angle_gamma   90.00
#
_symmetry.space_group_name_H-M   'P 1'
#
loop_
_entity.id
_entity.type
_entity.pdbx_description
1 polymer ?
#
loop_
_entity_poly.entity_id
_entity_poly.type
_entity_poly.pdbx_seq_one_letter_code
_entity_poly.pdbx_strand_id
1 'polypeptide(L)' 'AIKFAWDGAISARTAAVTEPYLNRPGFYGVLGTTPELALKELEEAYKEGYRIVTHANGDAAIALFCDVME' A
#
# COMPACT_ATOMS: atom_id res chain seq x y z
N ALA A 1 4.70 7.08 16.33
CA ALA A 1 4.18 6.13 15.33
C ALA A 1 4.34 6.76 13.96
N ILE A 2 4.59 5.97 12.91
CA ILE A 2 4.64 6.44 11.53
C ILE A 2 3.34 6.06 10.81
N LYS A 3 2.91 6.91 9.88
CA LYS A 3 1.79 6.61 8.98
C LYS A 3 2.34 6.29 7.60
N PHE A 4 2.08 5.08 7.13
CA PHE A 4 2.48 4.61 5.82
C PHE A 4 1.25 4.50 4.90
N ALA A 5 1.35 4.93 3.64
CA ALA A 5 0.25 4.87 2.68
C ALA A 5 0.65 4.03 1.47
N TRP A 6 -0.04 2.91 1.28
CA TRP A 6 0.27 1.91 0.24
C TRP A 6 -0.43 2.20 -1.08
N ASP A 7 -1.51 2.96 -1.06
CA ASP A 7 -2.28 3.35 -2.23
C ASP A 7 -3.09 4.63 -2.00
N GLY A 8 -3.88 5.01 -3.00
CA GLY A 8 -4.76 6.17 -2.93
C GLY A 8 -6.17 5.86 -2.40
N ALA A 9 -7.15 6.56 -2.96
CA ALA A 9 -8.54 6.49 -2.53
C ALA A 9 -9.41 5.80 -3.60
N ILE A 10 -10.42 5.05 -3.15
CA ILE A 10 -11.40 4.40 -4.03
C ILE A 10 -12.17 5.45 -4.87
N SER A 11 -12.57 6.56 -4.26
CA SER A 11 -13.33 7.64 -4.92
C SER A 11 -12.56 8.29 -6.06
N ALA A 12 -11.24 8.44 -5.91
CA ALA A 12 -10.34 8.95 -6.95
C ALA A 12 -9.87 7.85 -7.92
N ARG A 13 -10.31 6.60 -7.71
CA ARG A 13 -9.85 5.40 -8.43
C ARG A 13 -8.34 5.20 -8.33
N THR A 14 -7.72 5.56 -7.22
CA THR A 14 -6.27 5.42 -7.01
C THR A 14 -5.92 4.34 -5.98
N ALA A 15 -6.91 3.76 -5.30
CA ALA A 15 -6.70 2.56 -4.51
C ALA A 15 -6.24 1.40 -5.41
N ALA A 16 -5.23 0.63 -5.00
CA ALA A 16 -4.58 -0.37 -5.85
C ALA A 16 -5.27 -1.73 -5.72
N VAL A 17 -5.89 -2.19 -6.79
CA VAL A 17 -6.80 -3.34 -6.83
C VAL A 17 -6.30 -4.44 -7.76
N THR A 18 -6.73 -5.69 -7.57
CA THR A 18 -6.30 -6.81 -8.44
C THR A 18 -7.06 -6.88 -9.77
N GLU A 19 -8.27 -6.32 -9.83
CA GLU A 19 -9.08 -6.21 -11.04
C GLU A 19 -9.12 -4.77 -11.57
N PRO A 20 -9.22 -4.56 -12.89
CA PRO A 20 -9.20 -3.21 -13.44
C PRO A 20 -10.45 -2.42 -13.04
N TYR A 21 -10.30 -1.12 -12.82
CA TYR A 21 -11.43 -0.24 -12.53
C TYR A 21 -12.45 -0.26 -13.68
N LEU A 22 -13.74 -0.27 -13.31
CA LEU A 22 -14.84 -0.21 -14.27
C LEU A 22 -14.68 0.99 -15.21
N ASN A 23 -14.87 0.75 -16.51
CA ASN A 23 -14.71 1.75 -17.58
C ASN A 23 -13.29 2.33 -17.70
N ARG A 24 -12.27 1.65 -17.15
CA ARG A 24 -10.87 2.02 -17.31
C ARG A 24 -9.99 0.76 -17.49
N PRO A 25 -10.10 0.06 -18.63
CA PRO A 25 -9.39 -1.18 -18.87
C PRO A 25 -7.88 -1.03 -18.68
N GLY A 26 -7.25 -2.02 -18.05
CA GLY A 26 -5.81 -2.02 -17.79
C GLY A 26 -5.33 -1.07 -16.69
N PHE A 27 -6.24 -0.37 -16.01
CA PHE A 27 -5.89 0.50 -14.91
C PHE A 27 -6.36 -0.07 -13.57
N TYR A 28 -5.40 -0.29 -12.68
CA TYR A 28 -5.58 -1.02 -11.42
C TYR A 28 -5.39 -0.13 -10.19
N GLY A 29 -5.38 1.20 -10.36
CA GLY A 29 -5.02 2.14 -9.32
C GLY A 29 -3.52 2.42 -9.28
N VAL A 30 -3.02 2.90 -8.14
CA VAL A 30 -1.63 3.35 -7.99
C VAL A 30 -1.09 2.85 -6.65
N LEU A 31 -0.05 2.01 -6.69
CA LEU A 31 0.74 1.70 -5.51
C LEU A 31 1.61 2.90 -5.14
N GLY A 32 1.64 3.24 -3.86
CA GLY A 32 2.44 4.33 -3.31
C GLY A 32 3.91 3.97 -3.06
N THR A 33 4.26 2.69 -3.19
CA THR A 33 5.61 2.15 -2.94
C THR A 33 5.84 0.86 -3.74
N THR A 34 7.04 0.29 -3.60
CA THR A 34 7.36 -1.08 -4.03
C THR A 34 7.59 -1.96 -2.79
N PRO A 35 7.53 -3.30 -2.92
CA PRO A 35 7.82 -4.21 -1.80
C PRO A 35 9.20 -3.93 -1.17
N GLU A 36 10.22 -3.69 -1.99
CA GLU A 36 11.61 -3.50 -1.54
C GLU A 36 11.78 -2.19 -0.76
N LEU A 37 11.15 -1.11 -1.24
CA LEU A 37 11.19 0.19 -0.55
C LEU A 37 10.39 0.13 0.75
N ALA A 38 9.21 -0.47 0.72
CA ALA A 38 8.38 -0.62 1.91
C ALA A 38 9.09 -1.42 3.01
N LEU A 39 9.68 -2.57 2.66
CA LEU A 39 10.40 -3.40 3.62
C LEU A 39 11.55 -2.62 4.26
N LYS A 40 12.35 -1.92 3.45
CA LYS A 40 13.46 -1.11 3.95
C LYS A 40 12.98 -0.03 4.94
N GLU A 41 12.01 0.79 4.53
CA GLU A 41 11.54 1.93 5.33
C GLU A 41 10.85 1.47 6.63
N LEU A 42 10.07 0.39 6.57
CA LEU A 42 9.36 -0.14 7.74
C LEU A 42 10.28 -0.86 8.70
N GLU A 43 11.30 -1.59 8.21
CA GLU A 43 12.34 -2.16 9.06
C GLU A 43 13.13 -1.08 9.81
N GLU A 44 13.55 -0.02 9.12
CA GLU A 44 14.26 1.11 9.72
C GLU A 44 13.40 1.76 10.81
N ALA A 45 12.14 2.08 10.51
CA ALA A 45 11.22 2.66 11.48
C ALA A 45 10.96 1.73 12.68
N TYR A 46 10.83 0.43 12.45
CA TYR A 46 10.62 -0.53 13.53
C TYR A 46 11.86 -0.65 14.44
N LYS A 47 13.08 -0.67 13.87
CA LYS A 47 14.34 -0.68 14.62
C LYS A 47 14.49 0.56 15.51
N GLU A 48 13.96 1.71 15.07
CA GLU A 48 13.93 2.96 15.85
C GLU A 48 12.81 2.98 16.91
N GLY A 49 12.00 1.94 17.01
CA GLY A 49 10.94 1.80 18.01
C GLY A 49 9.61 2.46 17.61
N TYR A 50 9.43 2.83 16.34
CA TYR A 50 8.15 3.37 15.88
C TYR A 50 7.10 2.26 15.72
N ARG A 51 5.89 2.54 16.20
CA ARG A 51 4.68 1.80 15.82
C ARG A 51 4.25 2.21 14.40
N ILE A 52 3.80 1.24 13.61
CA ILE A 52 3.32 1.46 12.24
C ILE A 52 1.80 1.55 12.24
N VAL A 53 1.27 2.56 11.56
CA VAL A 53 -0.14 2.68 11.19
C VAL A 53 -0.19 2.75 9.67
N THR A 54 -1.12 2.03 9.05
CA THR A 54 -1.17 1.89 7.60
C THR A 54 -2.45 2.48 7.00
N HIS A 55 -2.34 2.91 5.74
CA HIS A 55 -3.45 3.11 4.83
C HIS A 55 -3.25 2.15 3.66
N ALA A 56 -4.21 1.26 3.44
CA ALA A 56 -4.30 0.40 2.27
C ALA A 56 -5.79 0.15 2.01
N ASN A 57 -6.31 0.61 0.87
CA ASN A 57 -7.72 0.50 0.53
C ASN A 57 -8.01 -0.64 -0.44
N GLY A 58 -7.25 -0.71 -1.53
CA GLY A 58 -7.44 -1.69 -2.57
C GLY A 58 -6.85 -3.03 -2.15
N ASP A 59 -7.43 -4.11 -2.66
CA ASP A 59 -7.09 -5.48 -2.27
C ASP A 59 -5.64 -5.85 -2.63
N ALA A 60 -5.10 -5.32 -3.73
CA ALA A 60 -3.69 -5.52 -4.07
C ALA A 60 -2.74 -4.79 -3.09
N ALA A 61 -3.10 -3.58 -2.64
CA ALA A 61 -2.33 -2.86 -1.63
C ALA A 61 -2.41 -3.52 -0.25
N ILE A 62 -3.58 -4.04 0.13
CA ILE A 62 -3.77 -4.77 1.39
C ILE A 62 -2.93 -6.05 1.40
N ALA A 63 -2.97 -6.82 0.31
CA ALA A 63 -2.16 -8.04 0.18
C ALA A 63 -0.66 -7.73 0.34
N LEU A 64 -0.16 -6.74 -0.40
CA LEU A 64 1.24 -6.35 -0.30
C LEU A 64 1.63 -5.85 1.11
N PHE A 65 0.77 -5.08 1.77
CA PHE A 65 1.01 -4.67 3.16
C PHE A 65 1.13 -5.89 4.09
N CYS A 66 0.24 -6.87 3.96
CA CYS A 66 0.31 -8.10 4.75
C CYS A 66 1.60 -8.87 4.46
N ASP A 67 1.95 -9.06 3.18
CA ASP A 67 3.17 -9.78 2.78
C ASP A 67 4.45 -9.15 3.32
N VAL A 68 4.51 -7.81 3.42
CA VAL A 68 5.69 -7.10 3.95
C VAL A 68 5.75 -7.13 5.48
N MET A 69 4.62 -7.30 6.17
CA MET A 69 4.53 -7.24 7.63
C MET A 69 4.57 -8.61 8.33
N GLU A 70 4.40 -9.70 7.60
CA GLU A 70 4.59 -11.08 8.09
C GLU A 70 6.08 -11.42 8.30
#